data_AF-A0A948ZH39-F1
#
_entry.id   AF-A0A948ZH39-F1
#
_cell.length_a   1.000
_cell.length_b   1.000
_cell.length_c   1.000
_cell.angle_alpha   90.00
_cell.angle_beta   90.00
_cell.angle_gamma   90.00
#
_symmetry.space_group_name_H-M   'P 1'
#
loop_
_entity.id
_entity.type
_entity.pdbx_description
1 polymer ?
#
loop_
_entity_poly.entity_id
_entity_poly.type
_entity_poly.pdbx_seq_one_letter_code
_entity_poly.pdbx_strand_id
1 'polypeptide(L)'
;MKKIFKQILILICLVGILILPYFVFAQQSTAPLDKLKKVGEGEGGYAPYSETTFAVMAGTIVQAFLSLLGIIFIILILYAGYNWMTAGGEEEKIRKAKDTLWRAIIGLIIIVGSYAIWNFVFKYLIES
;
A
#
# COMPACT_ATOMS: atom_id res chain seq x y z
N MET A 1 8.97 25.28 -13.51
CA MET A 1 9.50 23.95 -13.13
C MET A 1 9.96 23.87 -11.67
N LYS A 2 10.90 24.71 -11.18
CA LYS A 2 11.40 24.65 -9.77
C LYS A 2 10.33 24.84 -8.67
N LYS A 3 9.34 25.73 -8.87
CA LYS A 3 8.25 25.96 -7.88
C LYS A 3 7.29 24.76 -7.75
N ILE A 4 6.88 24.18 -8.87
CA ILE A 4 5.99 23.01 -8.93
C ILE A 4 6.71 21.77 -8.39
N PHE A 5 8.00 21.60 -8.73
CA PHE A 5 8.83 20.53 -8.18
C PHE A 5 8.98 20.66 -6.65
N LYS A 6 9.21 21.88 -6.14
CA LYS A 6 9.26 22.14 -4.69
C LYS A 6 7.92 21.85 -4.01
N GLN A 7 6.79 22.16 -4.65
CA GLN A 7 5.45 21.87 -4.12
C GLN A 7 5.15 20.36 -4.08
N ILE A 8 5.54 19.61 -5.12
CA ILE A 8 5.41 18.13 -5.15
C ILE A 8 6.30 17.50 -4.07
N LEU A 9 7.53 17.99 -3.90
CA LEU A 9 8.44 17.52 -2.86
C LEU A 9 7.89 17.77 -1.44
N ILE A 10 7.32 18.96 -1.21
CA ILE A 10 6.68 19.31 0.07
C ILE A 10 5.45 18.43 0.31
N LEU A 11 4.63 18.16 -0.72
CA LEU A 11 3.47 17.27 -0.61
C LEU A 11 3.90 15.85 -0.27
N ILE A 12 4.95 15.32 -0.90
CA ILE A 12 5.51 13.99 -0.62
C ILE A 12 6.03 13.92 0.82
N CYS A 13 6.73 14.95 1.31
CA CYS A 13 7.16 15.01 2.71
C CYS A 13 5.99 15.09 3.69
N LEU A 14 4.94 15.85 3.38
CA LEU A 14 3.76 16.01 4.23
C LEU A 14 2.93 14.72 4.28
N VAL A 15 2.77 14.06 3.13
CA VAL A 15 2.16 12.73 3.03
C VAL A 15 3.01 11.70 3.76
N GLY A 16 4.34 11.74 3.61
CA GLY A 16 5.28 10.91 4.37
C GLY A 16 5.08 11.03 5.89
N ILE A 17 4.94 12.27 6.40
CA ILE A 17 4.70 12.55 7.82
C ILE A 17 3.36 11.99 8.33
N LEU A 18 2.33 11.97 7.48
CA LEU A 18 1.03 11.36 7.78
C LEU A 18 1.06 9.83 7.75
N ILE A 19 2.03 9.24 7.04
CA ILE A 19 2.21 7.79 6.92
C ILE A 19 3.17 7.25 7.99
N LEU A 20 4.04 8.07 8.56
CA LEU A 20 4.90 7.72 9.71
C LEU A 20 4.17 6.97 10.85
N PRO A 21 2.97 7.38 11.31
CA PRO A 21 2.24 6.62 12.32
C PRO A 21 1.70 5.26 11.83
N TYR A 22 1.67 4.98 10.52
CA TYR A 22 1.40 3.64 9.99
C TYR A 22 2.66 2.75 10.00
N PHE A 23 3.86 3.32 10.08
CA PHE A 23 5.09 2.61 10.40
C PHE A 23 5.16 2.35 11.92
N VAL A 24 4.15 1.65 12.47
CA VAL A 24 4.19 1.19 13.85
C VAL A 24 5.20 0.06 13.97
N PHE A 25 6.39 0.38 14.49
CA PHE A 25 7.20 -0.60 15.20
C PHE A 25 6.53 -0.86 16.56
N ALA A 26 5.72 -1.90 16.61
CA ALA A 26 5.26 -2.59 17.83
C ALA A 26 4.60 -1.75 18.95
N GLN A 27 3.47 -1.08 18.70
CA GLN A 27 2.60 -0.59 19.79
C GLN A 27 1.40 -1.53 19.99
N GLN A 28 1.56 -2.53 20.86
CA GLN A 28 0.47 -3.35 21.37
C GLN A 28 -0.32 -2.56 22.43
N SER A 29 -1.16 -1.62 21.98
CA SER A 29 -2.22 -1.06 22.82
C SER A 29 -3.57 -1.60 22.36
N THR A 30 -3.86 -2.85 22.70
CA THR A 30 -5.24 -3.33 22.75
C THR A 30 -5.79 -3.02 24.14
N ALA A 31 -6.93 -2.31 24.17
CA ALA A 31 -7.61 -1.94 25.40
C ALA A 31 -7.76 -3.16 26.32
N PRO A 32 -7.63 -3.01 27.66
CA PRO A 32 -7.71 -4.12 28.60
C PRO A 32 -8.98 -4.97 28.41
N LEU A 33 -10.09 -4.34 28.01
CA LEU A 33 -11.39 -4.98 27.80
C LEU A 33 -11.38 -5.97 26.62
N ASP A 34 -10.68 -5.68 25.52
CA ASP A 34 -10.56 -6.60 24.38
C ASP A 34 -9.71 -7.82 24.71
N LYS A 35 -8.67 -7.63 25.53
CA LYS A 35 -7.86 -8.75 26.03
C LYS A 35 -8.69 -9.66 26.93
N LEU A 36 -9.53 -9.09 27.80
CA LEU A 36 -10.41 -9.85 28.69
C LEU A 36 -11.51 -10.60 27.93
N LYS A 37 -12.08 -10.00 26.88
CA LYS A 37 -13.07 -10.66 26.03
C LYS A 37 -12.46 -11.87 25.29
N LYS A 38 -11.26 -11.72 24.73
CA LYS A 38 -10.51 -12.82 24.11
C LYS A 38 -10.14 -13.93 25.09
N VAL A 39 -9.84 -13.58 26.34
CA VAL A 39 -9.61 -14.58 27.40
C VAL A 39 -10.89 -15.33 27.76
N GLY A 40 -12.02 -14.63 27.86
CA GLY A 40 -13.33 -15.24 28.12
C GLY A 40 -13.82 -16.15 26.99
N GLU A 41 -13.38 -15.91 25.76
CA GLU A 41 -13.70 -16.72 24.57
C GLU A 41 -12.72 -17.89 24.36
N GLY A 42 -11.75 -18.10 25.26
CA GLY A 42 -10.78 -19.20 25.18
C GLY A 42 -9.52 -18.91 24.34
N GLU A 43 -9.39 -17.71 23.80
CA GLU A 43 -8.24 -17.20 23.04
C GLU A 43 -7.20 -16.48 23.93
N GLY A 44 -7.34 -16.60 25.25
CA GLY A 44 -6.62 -15.86 26.29
C GLY A 44 -5.24 -16.37 26.69
N GLY A 45 -4.51 -17.00 25.79
CA GLY A 45 -3.14 -17.41 26.06
C GLY A 45 -2.17 -16.24 25.98
N TYR A 46 -0.98 -16.41 26.58
CA TYR A 46 0.22 -15.76 26.02
C TYR A 46 0.19 -16.02 24.52
N ALA A 47 0.38 -14.96 23.72
CA ALA A 47 0.46 -15.08 22.26
C ALA A 47 1.26 -16.35 21.97
N PRO A 48 0.67 -17.39 21.33
CA PRO A 48 1.45 -18.56 20.98
C PRO A 48 2.67 -18.00 20.26
N TYR A 49 3.88 -18.45 20.63
CA TYR A 49 5.05 -18.15 19.80
C TYR A 49 4.74 -18.76 18.45
N SER A 50 4.29 -17.92 17.53
CA SER A 50 3.15 -18.35 16.74
C SER A 50 3.53 -19.06 15.46
N GLU A 51 4.79 -19.24 15.09
CA GLU A 51 5.18 -19.49 13.68
C GLU A 51 4.66 -18.42 12.66
N THR A 52 3.64 -17.62 13.02
CA THR A 52 3.13 -16.44 12.31
C THR A 52 3.94 -15.19 12.61
N THR A 53 5.02 -15.23 13.41
CA THR A 53 5.94 -14.08 13.52
C THR A 53 6.46 -13.67 12.14
N PHE A 54 6.83 -14.65 11.30
CA PHE A 54 7.28 -14.36 9.93
C PHE A 54 6.14 -13.89 9.04
N ALA A 55 4.96 -14.51 9.12
CA ALA A 55 3.80 -14.12 8.31
C ALA A 55 3.26 -12.73 8.68
N VAL A 56 3.24 -12.39 9.96
CA VAL A 56 2.80 -11.08 10.48
C VAL A 56 3.84 -10.01 10.17
N MET A 57 5.14 -10.29 10.33
CA MET A 57 6.20 -9.38 9.89
C MET A 57 6.13 -9.15 8.37
N ALA A 58 6.00 -10.21 7.57
CA ALA A 58 5.87 -10.12 6.12
C ALA A 58 4.61 -9.34 5.72
N GLY A 59 3.46 -9.60 6.35
CA GLY A 59 2.22 -8.88 6.11
C GLY A 59 2.34 -7.39 6.42
N THR A 60 2.99 -7.03 7.53
CA THR A 60 3.24 -5.63 7.91
C THR A 60 4.15 -4.93 6.90
N ILE A 61 5.23 -5.61 6.48
CA ILE A 61 6.15 -5.09 5.46
C ILE A 61 5.41 -4.88 4.13
N VAL A 62 4.67 -5.88 3.66
CA VAL A 62 3.89 -5.82 2.41
C VAL A 62 2.85 -4.70 2.48
N GLN A 63 2.14 -4.53 3.61
CA GLN A 63 1.18 -3.44 3.78
C GLN A 63 1.84 -2.05 3.77
N ALA A 64 3.02 -1.91 4.38
CA ALA A 64 3.79 -0.68 4.33
C ALA A 64 4.24 -0.36 2.88
N PHE A 65 4.72 -1.36 2.14
CA PHE A 65 5.07 -1.18 0.73
C PHE A 65 3.84 -0.86 -0.13
N LEU A 66 2.72 -1.56 0.04
CA LEU A 66 1.48 -1.33 -0.72
C LEU A 66 0.94 0.09 -0.52
N SER A 67 0.98 0.62 0.71
CA SER A 67 0.51 1.98 0.97
C SER A 67 1.39 3.03 0.26
N LEU A 68 2.71 2.85 0.26
CA LEU A 68 3.65 3.72 -0.46
C LEU A 68 3.46 3.61 -1.99
N LEU A 69 3.37 2.38 -2.51
CA LEU A 69 3.15 2.11 -3.92
C LEU A 69 1.85 2.75 -4.42
N GLY A 70 0.75 2.64 -3.65
CA GLY A 70 -0.53 3.24 -4.02
C GLY A 70 -0.43 4.75 -4.30
N ILE A 71 0.29 5.48 -3.45
CA ILE A 71 0.52 6.93 -3.63
C ILE A 71 1.37 7.20 -4.87
N ILE A 72 2.41 6.41 -5.10
CA ILE A 72 3.27 6.54 -6.29
C ILE A 72 2.45 6.33 -7.57
N PHE A 73 1.58 5.31 -7.61
CA PHE A 73 0.72 5.06 -8.77
C PHE A 73 -0.24 6.24 -9.04
N ILE A 74 -0.83 6.83 -8.00
CA ILE A 74 -1.67 8.03 -8.16
C ILE A 74 -0.88 9.18 -8.77
N ILE A 75 0.34 9.44 -8.29
CA ILE A 75 1.21 10.51 -8.82
C ILE A 75 1.59 10.23 -10.29
N LEU A 76 1.91 8.98 -10.63
CA LEU A 76 2.24 8.58 -12.00
C LEU A 76 1.06 8.77 -12.96
N ILE A 77 -0.16 8.41 -12.53
CA ILE A 77 -1.38 8.61 -13.32
C ILE A 77 -1.64 10.10 -13.54
N LEU A 78 -1.50 10.92 -12.51
CA LEU A 78 -1.61 12.39 -12.61
C LEU A 78 -0.57 12.98 -13.56
N TYR A 79 0.69 12.54 -13.46
CA TYR A 79 1.77 13.00 -14.33
C TYR A 79 1.54 12.60 -15.78
N ALA A 80 1.17 11.34 -16.03
CA ALA A 80 0.86 10.83 -17.36
C ALA A 80 -0.36 11.55 -17.95
N GLY A 81 -1.41 11.77 -17.15
CA GLY A 81 -2.61 12.49 -17.56
C GLY A 81 -2.32 13.96 -17.92
N TYR A 82 -1.53 14.65 -17.09
CA TYR A 82 -1.10 16.01 -17.38
C TYR A 82 -0.29 16.10 -18.68
N ASN A 83 0.64 15.17 -18.88
CA ASN A 83 1.46 15.13 -20.10
C ASN A 83 0.62 14.78 -21.33
N TRP A 84 -0.42 13.97 -21.19
CA TRP A 84 -1.36 13.67 -22.28
C TRP A 84 -2.20 14.90 -22.65
N MET A 85 -2.74 15.62 -21.66
CA MET A 85 -3.54 16.83 -21.88
C MET A 85 -2.73 17.99 -22.46
N THR A 86 -1.44 18.08 -22.13
CA THR A 86 -0.55 19.16 -22.59
C THR A 86 0.22 18.84 -23.87
N ALA A 87 0.03 17.66 -24.47
CA ALA A 87 0.76 17.23 -25.66
C ALA A 87 0.43 18.04 -26.92
N GLY A 88 -0.68 18.78 -26.95
CA GLY A 88 -0.97 19.77 -28.01
C GLY A 88 -1.03 19.21 -29.44
N GLY A 89 -1.24 17.90 -29.61
CA GLY A 89 -1.23 17.22 -30.91
C GLY A 89 0.11 16.59 -31.32
N GLU A 90 1.15 16.72 -30.51
CA GLU A 90 2.42 16.00 -30.74
C GLU A 90 2.25 14.50 -30.45
N GLU A 91 2.19 13.69 -31.51
CA GLU A 91 1.97 12.23 -31.42
C GLU A 91 2.96 11.53 -30.49
N GLU A 92 4.23 11.96 -30.48
CA GLU A 92 5.26 11.34 -29.64
C GLU A 92 4.95 11.51 -28.14
N LYS A 93 4.55 12.72 -27.72
CA LYS A 93 4.15 12.99 -26.33
C LYS A 93 2.88 12.25 -25.95
N ILE A 94 1.90 12.20 -26.85
CA ILE A 94 0.66 11.43 -26.64
C ILE A 94 0.98 9.95 -26.44
N ARG A 95 1.84 9.38 -27.29
CA ARG A 95 2.24 7.97 -27.20
C ARG A 95 2.97 7.68 -25.90
N LYS A 96 3.94 8.52 -25.52
CA LYS A 96 4.68 8.38 -24.25
C LYS A 96 3.77 8.48 -23.02
N ALA A 97 2.83 9.42 -23.02
CA ALA A 97 1.88 9.59 -21.93
C ALA A 97 0.94 8.37 -21.79
N LYS A 98 0.40 7.87 -22.92
CA LYS A 98 -0.43 6.66 -22.95
C LYS A 98 0.33 5.41 -22.51
N ASP A 99 1.58 5.24 -22.95
CA ASP A 99 2.41 4.11 -22.56
C ASP A 99 2.69 4.14 -21.04
N THR A 100 2.98 5.31 -20.48
CA THR A 100 3.15 5.49 -19.03
C THR A 100 1.88 5.14 -18.26
N LEU A 101 0.71 5.56 -18.77
CA LEU A 101 -0.59 5.26 -18.17
C LEU A 101 -0.87 3.75 -18.18
N TRP A 102 -0.63 3.07 -19.31
CA TRP A 102 -0.82 1.63 -19.42
C TRP A 102 0.08 0.86 -18.47
N ARG A 103 1.35 1.23 -18.37
CA ARG A 103 2.29 0.61 -17.43
C ARG A 103 1.84 0.80 -15.97
N ALA A 104 1.34 1.99 -15.62
CA ALA A 104 0.80 2.26 -14.29
C ALA A 104 -0.43 1.41 -13.97
N ILE A 105 -1.36 1.26 -14.93
CA ILE A 105 -2.57 0.44 -14.76
C ILE A 105 -2.21 -1.04 -14.59
N ILE A 106 -1.31 -1.57 -15.43
CA ILE A 106 -0.88 -2.97 -15.34
C ILE A 106 -0.23 -3.26 -13.98
N GLY A 107 0.65 -2.35 -13.50
CA GLY A 107 1.25 -2.48 -12.18
C GLY A 107 0.21 -2.52 -11.05
N LEU A 108 -0.80 -1.65 -11.12
CA LEU A 108 -1.90 -1.64 -10.14
C LEU A 108 -2.70 -2.95 -10.14
N ILE A 109 -3.02 -3.46 -11.33
CA ILE A 109 -3.75 -4.74 -11.49
C ILE A 109 -2.96 -5.90 -10.89
N ILE A 110 -1.65 -5.96 -11.11
CA ILE A 110 -0.79 -7.01 -10.56
C ILE A 110 -0.80 -6.98 -9.03
N ILE A 111 -0.75 -5.80 -8.41
CA ILE A 111 -0.76 -5.66 -6.95
C ILE A 111 -2.08 -6.14 -6.36
N VAL A 112 -3.21 -5.69 -6.93
CA VAL A 112 -4.54 -6.11 -6.49
C VAL A 112 -4.74 -7.62 -6.71
N GLY A 113 -4.31 -8.13 -7.87
CA GLY A 113 -4.38 -9.55 -8.21
C GLY A 113 -3.54 -10.41 -7.27
N SER A 114 -2.32 -9.98 -6.93
CA SER A 114 -1.43 -10.67 -5.98
C SER A 114 -2.09 -10.79 -4.60
N TYR A 115 -2.69 -9.70 -4.10
CA TYR A 115 -3.39 -9.71 -2.82
C TYR A 115 -4.63 -10.62 -2.86
N ALA A 116 -5.40 -10.61 -3.95
CA ALA A 116 -6.55 -11.49 -4.11
C ALA A 116 -6.14 -12.98 -4.10
N ILE A 117 -5.06 -13.34 -4.80
CA ILE A 117 -4.52 -14.70 -4.82
C ILE A 117 -4.02 -15.11 -3.43
N TRP A 118 -3.29 -14.24 -2.73
CA TRP A 118 -2.84 -14.50 -1.35
C TRP A 118 -4.01 -14.86 -0.44
N ASN A 119 -5.05 -14.02 -0.40
CA ASN A 119 -6.21 -14.27 0.45
C ASN A 119 -6.97 -15.54 0.06
N PHE A 120 -7.05 -15.85 -1.24
CA PHE A 120 -7.64 -17.08 -1.72
C PHE A 120 -6.87 -18.30 -1.20
N VAL A 121 -5.54 -18.31 -1.36
CA VAL A 121 -4.68 -19.40 -0.88
C VAL A 121 -4.80 -19.56 0.64
N PHE A 122 -4.69 -18.48 1.41
CA PHE A 122 -4.77 -18.55 2.88
C PHE A 122 -6.12 -19.06 3.37
N LYS A 123 -7.22 -18.49 2.86
CA LYS A 123 -8.57 -18.83 3.32
C LYS A 123 -8.97 -20.27 2.99
N TYR A 124 -8.55 -20.80 1.84
CA TYR A 124 -8.98 -22.12 1.39
C TYR A 124 -8.04 -23.27 1.79
N LEU A 125 -6.74 -23.02 2.02
CA LEU A 125 -5.77 -24.07 2.32
C LEU A 125 -5.33 -24.14 3.79
N ILE A 126 -5.44 -23.06 4.56
CA ILE A 126 -4.96 -23.01 5.96
C ILE A 126 -6.11 -23.12 6.96
N GLU A 127 -7.32 -22.73 6.57
CA GLU A 127 -8.51 -22.69 7.44
C GLU A 127 -9.55 -23.78 7.13
N SER A 128 -9.13 -24.85 6.45
CA SER A 128 -9.88 -26.12 6.31
C SER A 128 -9.41 -27.15 7.33
#